data_AF-A0A0B1TE60-F1
#
_entry.id   AF-A0A0B1TE60-F1
#
_cell.length_a   1.000
_cell.length_b   1.000
_cell.length_c   1.000
_cell.angle_alpha   90.00
_cell.angle_beta   90.00
_cell.angle_gamma   90.00
#
_symmetry.space_group_name_H-M   'P 1'
#
loop_
_entity.id
_entity.type
_entity.pdbx_description
1 polymer ?
#
loop_
_entity_poly.entity_id
_entity_poly.type
_entity_poly.pdbx_seq_one_letter_code
_entity_poly.pdbx_strand_id
1 'polypeptide(L)'
;MLQKLLEQRASKLDNWLTPWWLNVAYLQARTPLPVVTSPGITLPRFPCAGEDSQVEHAAKMTQATTEYYLKVMRNELPQDMSGKTPFEMGQYKFMFGTTRIPRKGCDELRYGHTNENQARHIVVIHNGHVFKMPVLNSAGQPLSVSALKNLLQEVIRKSPEKQAHPVGIVSSDKRDRWAEIYLQLEGKYFSLFIQEQ
;
A
#
# COMPACT_ATOMS: atom_id res chain seq x y z
N MET A 1 18.31 -28.23 -24.12
CA MET A 1 19.13 -27.03 -23.82
C MET A 1 18.48 -26.16 -22.74
N LEU A 2 17.22 -25.73 -22.90
CA LEU A 2 16.53 -24.85 -21.94
C LEU A 2 16.38 -25.43 -20.52
N GLN A 3 16.01 -26.72 -20.38
CA GLN A 3 15.84 -27.37 -19.08
C GLN A 3 17.09 -27.24 -18.17
N LYS A 4 18.28 -27.50 -18.74
CA LYS A 4 19.55 -27.38 -17.98
C LYS A 4 19.82 -25.95 -17.51
N LEU A 5 19.42 -24.94 -18.29
CA LEU A 5 19.54 -23.54 -17.88
C LEU A 5 18.58 -23.18 -16.74
N LEU A 6 17.38 -23.77 -16.71
CA LEU A 6 16.43 -23.61 -15.61
C LEU A 6 16.96 -24.23 -14.31
N GLU A 7 17.54 -25.43 -14.39
CA GLU A 7 18.19 -26.10 -13.24
C GLU A 7 19.36 -25.27 -12.69
N GLN A 8 20.20 -24.72 -13.57
CA GLN A 8 21.29 -23.80 -13.18
C GLN A 8 20.80 -22.49 -12.58
N ARG A 9 19.60 -22.03 -12.96
CA ARG A 9 18.98 -20.85 -12.34
C ARG A 9 18.43 -21.19 -10.96
N ALA A 10 17.78 -22.34 -10.83
CA ALA A 10 17.22 -22.83 -9.58
C ALA A 10 18.28 -23.07 -8.50
N SER A 11 19.52 -23.42 -8.86
CA SER A 11 20.60 -23.53 -7.88
C SER A 11 21.11 -22.19 -7.33
N LYS A 12 20.71 -21.05 -7.91
CA LYS A 12 21.20 -19.70 -7.53
C LYS A 12 20.17 -18.85 -6.80
N LEU A 13 18.92 -19.28 -6.71
CA LEU A 13 17.80 -18.50 -6.20
C LEU A 13 16.91 -19.36 -5.31
N ASP A 14 16.38 -18.78 -4.24
CA ASP A 14 15.42 -19.48 -3.36
C ASP A 14 14.15 -19.91 -4.12
N ASN A 15 13.72 -19.07 -5.06
CA ASN A 15 12.67 -19.40 -6.02
C ASN A 15 13.06 -18.88 -7.40
N TRP A 16 13.34 -19.80 -8.33
CA TRP A 16 13.80 -19.45 -9.68
C TRP A 16 12.76 -18.70 -10.52
N LEU A 17 11.47 -18.90 -10.20
CA LEU A 17 10.33 -18.39 -10.97
C LEU A 17 9.86 -17.03 -10.45
N THR A 18 9.89 -16.78 -9.14
CA THR A 18 9.32 -15.55 -8.53
C THR A 18 9.73 -14.25 -9.24
N PRO A 19 11.02 -14.00 -9.55
CA PRO A 19 11.40 -12.76 -10.25
C PRO A 19 10.82 -12.65 -11.66
N TRP A 20 10.69 -13.77 -12.38
CA TRP A 20 10.11 -13.79 -13.71
C TRP A 20 8.61 -13.65 -13.68
N TRP A 21 7.93 -14.39 -12.80
CA TRP A 21 6.50 -14.30 -12.61
C TRP A 21 6.09 -12.87 -12.26
N LEU A 22 6.75 -12.26 -11.26
CA LEU A 22 6.45 -10.89 -10.84
C LEU A 22 6.60 -9.89 -11.99
N ASN A 23 7.70 -9.97 -12.74
CA ASN A 23 7.96 -9.05 -13.84
C ASN A 23 6.98 -9.25 -15.00
N VAL A 24 6.87 -10.47 -15.52
CA VAL A 24 6.09 -10.77 -16.72
C VAL A 24 4.59 -10.63 -16.45
N ALA A 25 4.10 -11.15 -15.33
CA ALA A 25 2.67 -11.15 -15.04
C ALA A 25 2.15 -9.79 -14.53
N TYR A 26 3.00 -8.97 -13.90
CA TYR A 26 2.55 -7.72 -13.27
C TYR A 26 3.32 -6.48 -13.70
N LEU A 27 4.65 -6.44 -13.51
CA LEU A 27 5.39 -5.18 -13.57
C LEU A 27 5.62 -4.66 -14.99
N GLN A 28 5.76 -5.55 -15.98
CA GLN A 28 5.92 -5.20 -17.39
C GLN A 28 4.59 -4.85 -18.08
N ALA A 29 3.46 -5.33 -17.58
CA ALA A 29 2.15 -4.99 -18.14
C ALA A 29 1.92 -3.47 -18.10
N ARG A 30 1.54 -2.87 -19.24
CA ARG A 30 1.36 -1.42 -19.42
C ARG A 30 -0.10 -0.95 -19.42
N THR A 31 -1.03 -1.88 -19.22
CA THR A 31 -2.45 -1.58 -19.01
C THR A 31 -2.67 -0.83 -17.69
N PRO A 32 -3.73 -0.02 -17.59
CA PRO A 32 -4.21 0.50 -16.30
C PRO A 32 -4.32 -0.62 -15.25
N LEU A 33 -4.06 -0.32 -13.98
CA LEU A 33 -4.20 -1.31 -12.90
C LEU A 33 -5.65 -1.52 -12.44
N PRO A 34 -6.46 -0.44 -12.24
CA PRO A 34 -7.84 -0.61 -11.81
C PRO A 34 -8.63 -1.44 -12.82
N VAL A 35 -9.48 -2.34 -12.31
CA VAL A 35 -10.30 -3.30 -13.09
C VAL A 35 -9.50 -4.41 -13.78
N VAL A 36 -8.29 -4.14 -14.29
CA VAL A 36 -7.51 -5.11 -15.07
C VAL A 36 -6.68 -6.04 -14.18
N THR A 37 -5.93 -5.50 -13.21
CA THR A 37 -5.01 -6.28 -12.38
C THR A 37 -5.28 -6.15 -10.88
N SER A 38 -5.90 -5.04 -10.45
CA SER A 38 -6.21 -4.78 -9.05
C SER A 38 -7.60 -5.31 -8.72
N PRO A 39 -7.72 -6.45 -8.01
CA PRO A 39 -9.02 -6.98 -7.62
C PRO A 39 -9.70 -6.06 -6.61
N GLY A 40 -11.01 -5.86 -6.78
CA GLY A 40 -11.87 -5.21 -5.79
C GLY A 40 -12.49 -6.23 -4.85
N ILE A 41 -12.66 -5.86 -3.59
CA ILE A 41 -13.32 -6.70 -2.57
C ILE A 41 -14.47 -5.88 -1.95
N THR A 42 -15.62 -6.52 -1.80
CA THR A 42 -16.74 -5.98 -1.03
C THR A 42 -16.76 -6.60 0.36
N LEU A 43 -16.80 -5.77 1.40
CA LEU A 43 -16.96 -6.23 2.78
C LEU A 43 -18.45 -6.29 3.16
N PRO A 44 -18.81 -7.03 4.23
CA PRO A 44 -20.15 -6.96 4.79
C PRO A 44 -20.57 -5.52 5.07
N ARG A 45 -21.83 -5.19 4.80
CA ARG A 45 -22.35 -3.84 5.00
C ARG A 45 -22.43 -3.53 6.49
N PHE A 46 -21.71 -2.50 6.92
CA PHE A 46 -21.84 -1.97 8.27
C PHE A 46 -23.03 -1.00 8.34
N PRO A 47 -23.82 -1.00 9.41
CA PRO A 47 -24.89 -0.03 9.61
C PRO A 47 -24.27 1.35 9.88
N CYS A 48 -24.06 2.14 8.82
CA CYS A 48 -23.63 3.53 8.92
C CYS A 48 -24.84 4.46 8.80
N ALA A 49 -25.18 5.12 9.89
CA ALA A 49 -26.16 6.21 9.97
C ALA A 49 -25.41 7.56 10.11
N GLY A 50 -24.95 8.11 8.98
CA GLY A 50 -24.28 9.41 8.92
C GLY A 50 -22.78 9.40 9.21
N GLU A 51 -22.17 10.59 9.18
CA GLU A 51 -20.73 10.81 9.24
C GLU A 51 -20.09 10.24 10.53
N ASP A 52 -20.68 10.50 11.70
CA ASP A 52 -20.14 10.03 12.97
C ASP A 52 -20.01 8.50 13.02
N SER A 53 -20.99 7.80 12.48
CA SER A 53 -20.96 6.34 12.38
C SER A 53 -19.91 5.88 11.36
N GLN A 54 -19.73 6.58 10.24
CA GLN A 54 -18.69 6.27 9.25
C GLN A 54 -17.30 6.43 9.86
N VAL A 55 -17.07 7.53 10.58
CA VAL A 55 -15.81 7.82 11.29
C VAL A 55 -15.52 6.75 12.35
N GLU A 56 -16.52 6.37 13.15
CA GLU A 56 -16.42 5.30 14.14
C GLU A 56 -15.95 3.97 13.51
N HIS A 57 -16.59 3.55 12.41
CA HIS A 57 -16.22 2.31 11.73
C HIS A 57 -14.83 2.41 11.07
N ALA A 58 -14.50 3.54 10.44
CA ALA A 58 -13.19 3.77 9.85
C ALA A 58 -12.07 3.75 10.91
N ALA A 59 -12.32 4.31 12.09
CA ALA A 59 -11.38 4.28 13.22
C ALA A 59 -11.16 2.85 13.74
N LYS A 60 -12.23 2.08 13.95
CA LYS A 60 -12.16 0.66 14.35
C LYS A 60 -11.39 -0.19 13.33
N MET A 61 -11.70 -0.02 12.04
CA MET A 61 -11.02 -0.72 10.96
C MET A 61 -9.54 -0.36 10.88
N THR A 62 -9.20 0.93 11.04
CA THR A 62 -7.82 1.41 11.09
C THR A 62 -7.05 0.79 12.25
N GLN A 63 -7.65 0.75 13.45
CA GLN A 63 -7.03 0.15 14.62
C GLN A 63 -6.77 -1.35 14.41
N ALA A 64 -7.79 -2.11 14.01
CA ALA A 64 -7.67 -3.55 13.78
C ALA A 64 -6.64 -3.89 12.70
N THR A 65 -6.58 -3.08 11.63
CA THR A 65 -5.56 -3.23 10.57
C THR A 65 -4.16 -2.91 11.09
N THR A 66 -4.03 -1.90 11.95
CA THR A 66 -2.74 -1.53 12.57
C THR A 66 -2.25 -2.63 13.51
N GLU A 67 -3.14 -3.22 14.31
CA GLU A 67 -2.80 -4.37 15.17
C GLU A 67 -2.37 -5.58 14.33
N TYR A 68 -3.06 -5.88 13.25
CA TYR A 68 -2.70 -6.96 12.35
C TYR A 68 -1.35 -6.70 11.66
N TYR A 69 -1.09 -5.48 11.21
CA TYR A 69 0.21 -5.06 10.69
C TYR A 69 1.35 -5.32 11.69
N LEU A 70 1.15 -4.98 12.97
CA LEU A 70 2.16 -5.24 14.00
C LEU A 70 2.42 -6.74 14.18
N LYS A 71 1.37 -7.57 14.18
CA LYS A 71 1.53 -9.04 14.25
C LYS A 71 2.33 -9.57 13.06
N VAL A 72 2.06 -9.08 11.85
CA VAL A 72 2.82 -9.45 10.64
C VAL A 72 4.30 -9.08 10.80
N MET A 73 4.59 -7.84 11.20
CA MET A 73 5.97 -7.35 11.32
C MET A 73 6.75 -8.05 12.44
N ARG A 74 6.07 -8.49 13.50
CA ARG A 74 6.66 -9.23 14.61
C ARG A 74 6.73 -10.74 14.36
N ASN A 75 6.24 -11.23 13.22
CA ASN A 75 6.09 -12.66 12.91
C ASN A 75 5.25 -13.42 13.97
N GLU A 76 4.19 -12.79 14.46
CA GLU A 76 3.28 -13.33 15.49
C GLU A 76 2.01 -13.95 14.89
N LEU A 77 1.90 -14.01 13.56
CA LEU A 77 0.76 -14.67 12.91
C LEU A 77 0.83 -16.19 13.11
N PRO A 78 -0.31 -16.86 13.35
CA PRO A 78 -0.37 -18.32 13.27
C PRO A 78 0.10 -18.81 11.91
N GLN A 79 0.83 -19.92 11.89
CA GLN A 79 1.27 -20.56 10.65
C GLN A 79 0.06 -21.09 9.87
N ASP A 80 -0.10 -20.67 8.62
CA ASP A 80 -1.11 -21.24 7.73
C ASP A 80 -0.67 -22.62 7.25
N MET A 81 -1.63 -23.55 7.19
CA MET A 81 -1.37 -24.96 6.91
C MET A 81 -2.33 -25.49 5.85
N SER A 82 -1.83 -26.32 4.94
CA SER A 82 -2.63 -27.25 4.13
C SER A 82 -2.48 -28.66 4.70
N GLY A 83 -3.41 -29.06 5.57
CA GLY A 83 -3.28 -30.28 6.35
C GLY A 83 -2.08 -30.18 7.31
N LYS A 84 -1.03 -30.98 7.06
CA LYS A 84 0.22 -30.96 7.85
C LYS A 84 1.35 -30.15 7.21
N THR A 85 1.10 -29.52 6.06
CA THR A 85 2.13 -28.80 5.29
C THR A 85 2.03 -27.29 5.55
N PRO A 86 3.09 -26.62 6.04
CA PRO A 86 3.08 -25.18 6.23
C PRO A 86 3.15 -24.41 4.90
N PHE A 87 2.45 -23.28 4.83
CA PHE A 87 2.58 -22.33 3.74
C PHE A 87 3.72 -21.32 3.97
N GLU A 88 4.21 -20.75 2.88
CA GLU A 88 5.13 -19.60 2.90
C GLU A 88 4.34 -18.36 3.35
N MET A 89 4.84 -17.68 4.38
CA MET A 89 4.12 -16.57 5.05
C MET A 89 4.67 -15.18 4.66
N GLY A 90 5.66 -15.10 3.78
CA GLY A 90 6.33 -13.88 3.36
C GLY A 90 5.41 -12.90 2.63
N GLN A 91 4.39 -13.40 1.94
CA GLN A 91 3.39 -12.57 1.25
C GLN A 91 2.68 -11.56 2.17
N TYR A 92 2.49 -11.90 3.45
CA TYR A 92 1.86 -11.00 4.42
C TYR A 92 2.68 -9.72 4.63
N LYS A 93 4.01 -9.79 4.53
CA LYS A 93 4.91 -8.63 4.64
C LYS A 93 4.82 -7.69 3.44
N PHE A 94 4.26 -8.15 2.32
CA PHE A 94 4.06 -7.32 1.12
C PHE A 94 2.75 -6.52 1.18
N MET A 95 1.84 -6.81 2.12
CA MET A 95 0.55 -6.10 2.23
C MET A 95 0.69 -4.67 2.76
N PHE A 96 1.67 -4.42 3.63
CA PHE A 96 1.78 -3.18 4.38
C PHE A 96 2.99 -2.36 3.96
N GLY A 97 2.80 -1.04 3.85
CA GLY A 97 3.84 -0.09 3.48
C GLY A 97 4.48 -0.31 2.10
N THR A 98 3.98 -1.27 1.32
CA THR A 98 4.50 -1.62 0.00
C THR A 98 3.73 -0.86 -1.06
N THR A 99 4.45 -0.30 -2.04
CA THR A 99 3.83 0.48 -3.11
C THR A 99 4.47 0.15 -4.46
N ARG A 100 3.65 0.18 -5.51
CA ARG A 100 4.09 0.01 -6.90
C ARG A 100 4.41 1.36 -7.51
N ILE A 101 5.68 1.56 -7.81
CA ILE A 101 6.20 2.80 -8.39
C ILE A 101 6.16 2.68 -9.92
N PRO A 102 5.53 3.63 -10.63
CA PRO A 102 5.50 3.60 -12.08
C PRO A 102 6.90 3.93 -12.65
N ARG A 103 7.28 3.19 -13.69
CA ARG A 103 8.50 3.38 -14.45
C ARG A 103 8.23 3.06 -15.91
N LYS A 104 8.96 3.69 -16.83
CA LYS A 104 8.81 3.43 -18.26
C LYS A 104 9.19 1.97 -18.57
N GLY A 105 8.33 1.25 -19.29
CA GLY A 105 8.58 -0.13 -19.71
C GLY A 105 8.39 -1.22 -18.64
N CYS A 106 8.81 -0.99 -17.40
CA CYS A 106 8.62 -1.96 -16.30
C CYS A 106 8.55 -1.25 -14.95
N ASP A 107 7.41 -1.36 -14.25
CA ASP A 107 7.22 -0.78 -12.91
C ASP A 107 8.15 -1.44 -11.87
N GLU A 108 8.23 -0.82 -10.69
CA GLU A 108 9.03 -1.28 -9.56
C GLU A 108 8.15 -1.47 -8.31
N LEU A 109 8.50 -2.38 -7.41
CA LEU A 109 7.91 -2.47 -6.08
C LEU A 109 8.86 -1.91 -5.03
N ARG A 110 8.39 -0.97 -4.24
CA ARG A 110 9.07 -0.52 -3.02
C ARG A 110 8.44 -1.25 -1.83
N TYR A 111 9.21 -2.13 -1.20
CA TYR A 111 8.73 -2.99 -0.11
C TYR A 111 8.76 -2.30 1.24
N GLY A 112 7.60 -2.19 1.89
CA GLY A 112 7.47 -1.51 3.19
C GLY A 112 8.23 -2.20 4.32
N HIS A 113 8.26 -3.53 4.32
CA HIS A 113 8.91 -4.33 5.37
C HIS A 113 10.45 -4.20 5.39
N THR A 114 11.05 -3.67 4.32
CA THR A 114 12.50 -3.39 4.25
C THR A 114 12.89 -2.02 4.81
N ASN A 115 11.90 -1.19 5.17
CA ASN A 115 12.14 0.14 5.70
C ASN A 115 12.61 0.07 7.16
N GLU A 116 13.81 0.59 7.42
CA GLU A 116 14.46 0.61 8.75
C GLU A 116 13.59 1.21 9.84
N ASN A 117 12.81 2.26 9.52
CA ASN A 117 12.01 2.99 10.49
C ASN A 117 10.60 2.43 10.71
N GLN A 118 10.21 1.39 9.95
CA GLN A 118 8.85 0.84 9.86
C GLN A 118 7.76 1.90 9.58
N ALA A 119 6.68 1.51 8.90
CA ALA A 119 5.57 2.45 8.69
C ALA A 119 4.82 2.69 10.03
N ARG A 120 4.68 3.97 10.43
CA ARG A 120 3.97 4.40 11.65
C ARG A 120 2.71 5.23 11.37
N HIS A 121 2.36 5.37 10.09
CA HIS A 121 1.26 6.20 9.60
C HIS A 121 0.53 5.49 8.47
N ILE A 122 -0.69 5.95 8.21
CA ILE A 122 -1.42 5.65 6.98
C ILE A 122 -1.59 6.91 6.14
N VAL A 123 -1.99 6.71 4.90
CA VAL A 123 -2.48 7.78 4.03
C VAL A 123 -4.01 7.75 4.04
N VAL A 124 -4.63 8.88 4.37
CA VAL A 124 -6.08 9.06 4.32
C VAL A 124 -6.40 9.98 3.14
N ILE A 125 -7.34 9.57 2.29
CA ILE A 125 -7.82 10.39 1.18
C ILE A 125 -9.28 10.76 1.43
N HIS A 126 -9.57 12.07 1.51
CA HIS A 126 -10.92 12.59 1.69
C HIS A 126 -11.15 13.74 0.70
N ASN A 127 -12.24 13.69 -0.07
CA ASN A 127 -12.57 14.70 -1.07
C ASN A 127 -11.41 15.02 -2.06
N GLY A 128 -10.57 14.01 -2.38
CA GLY A 128 -9.41 14.18 -3.26
C GLY A 128 -8.16 14.80 -2.62
N HIS A 129 -8.24 15.19 -1.34
CA HIS A 129 -7.10 15.63 -0.52
C HIS A 129 -6.40 14.43 0.12
N VAL A 130 -5.08 14.49 0.25
CA VAL A 130 -4.24 13.41 0.77
C VAL A 130 -3.63 13.84 2.10
N PHE A 131 -3.82 13.03 3.15
CA PHE A 131 -3.34 13.32 4.50
C PHE A 131 -2.46 12.19 5.02
N LYS A 132 -1.36 12.55 5.68
CA LYS A 132 -0.53 11.63 6.47
C LYS A 132 -1.08 11.57 7.89
N MET A 133 -1.60 10.42 8.32
CA MET A 133 -2.21 10.26 9.64
C MET A 133 -1.44 9.22 10.47
N PRO A 134 -0.94 9.57 11.67
CA PRO A 134 -0.27 8.60 12.53
C PRO A 134 -1.26 7.53 13.03
N VAL A 135 -0.79 6.30 13.19
CA VAL A 135 -1.59 5.19 13.74
C VAL A 135 -0.92 4.51 14.94
N LEU A 136 0.33 4.86 15.22
CA LEU A 136 1.10 4.41 16.39
C LEU A 136 1.47 5.60 17.28
N ASN A 137 1.45 5.41 18.60
CA ASN A 137 2.00 6.36 19.57
C ASN A 137 3.55 6.34 19.55
N SER A 138 4.20 7.15 20.39
CA SER A 138 5.67 7.20 20.50
C SER A 138 6.29 5.85 20.91
N ALA A 139 5.60 5.09 21.78
CA ALA A 139 5.99 3.75 22.21
C ALA A 139 5.76 2.65 21.16
N GLY A 140 5.26 2.98 19.97
CA GLY A 140 5.01 2.01 18.90
C GLY A 140 3.76 1.14 19.10
N GLN A 141 2.86 1.56 19.99
CA GLN A 141 1.56 0.90 20.22
C GLN A 141 0.47 1.56 19.37
N PRO A 142 -0.56 0.80 18.93
CA PRO A 142 -1.71 1.35 18.22
C PRO A 142 -2.38 2.49 18.98
N LEU A 143 -2.79 3.53 18.27
CA LEU A 143 -3.66 4.56 18.84
C LEU A 143 -5.03 3.97 19.21
N SER A 144 -5.69 4.59 20.20
CA SER A 144 -7.04 4.20 20.60
C SER A 144 -8.05 4.57 19.51
N VAL A 145 -9.18 3.85 19.45
CA VAL A 145 -10.29 4.19 18.54
C VAL A 145 -10.69 5.66 18.69
N SER A 146 -10.83 6.17 19.91
CA SER A 146 -11.19 7.57 20.16
C SER A 146 -10.17 8.55 19.59
N ALA A 147 -8.86 8.28 19.74
CA ALA A 147 -7.82 9.12 19.14
C ALA A 147 -7.88 9.10 17.61
N LEU A 148 -8.07 7.92 17.02
CA LEU A 148 -8.20 7.77 15.55
C LEU A 148 -9.44 8.48 15.02
N LYS A 149 -10.58 8.44 15.73
CA LYS A 149 -11.79 9.20 15.37
C LYS A 149 -11.53 10.69 15.31
N ASN A 150 -10.89 11.25 16.34
CA ASN A 150 -10.57 12.68 16.39
C ASN A 150 -9.67 13.09 15.21
N LEU A 151 -8.69 12.26 14.86
CA LEU A 151 -7.82 12.50 13.69
C LEU A 151 -8.59 12.42 12.36
N LEU A 152 -9.53 11.48 12.22
CA LEU A 152 -10.38 11.36 11.03
C LEU A 152 -11.37 12.53 10.91
N GLN A 153 -11.96 12.99 12.02
CA GLN A 153 -12.80 14.19 12.02
C GLN A 153 -12.00 15.44 11.63
N GLU A 154 -10.76 15.54 12.09
CA GLU A 154 -9.87 16.63 11.69
C GLU A 154 -9.54 16.60 10.19
N VAL A 155 -9.37 15.40 9.60
CA VAL A 155 -9.24 15.24 8.14
C VAL A 155 -10.48 15.76 7.41
N ILE A 156 -11.68 15.38 7.87
CA ILE A 156 -12.95 15.81 7.27
C ILE A 156 -13.07 17.34 7.36
N ARG A 157 -12.83 17.92 8.55
CA ARG A 157 -12.85 19.37 8.77
C ARG A 157 -11.87 20.14 7.90
N LYS A 158 -10.70 19.55 7.60
CA LYS A 158 -9.67 20.13 6.72
C LYS A 158 -9.96 19.98 5.23
N SER A 159 -10.94 19.17 4.85
CA SER A 159 -11.29 18.92 3.45
C SER A 159 -12.81 18.94 3.22
N PRO A 160 -13.49 20.06 3.56
CA PRO A 160 -14.94 20.17 3.41
C PRO A 160 -15.37 20.10 1.95
N GLU A 161 -14.54 20.61 1.04
CA GLU A 161 -14.81 20.68 -0.39
C GLU A 161 -13.96 19.69 -1.19
N LYS A 162 -14.43 19.37 -2.40
CA LYS A 162 -13.70 18.53 -3.35
C LYS A 162 -12.48 19.24 -3.91
N GLN A 163 -11.34 18.56 -3.93
CA GLN A 163 -10.13 19.03 -4.59
C GLN A 163 -10.37 19.12 -6.10
N ALA A 164 -10.10 20.29 -6.70
CA ALA A 164 -10.31 20.54 -8.12
C ALA A 164 -9.40 19.65 -9.00
N HIS A 165 -8.20 19.35 -8.51
CA HIS A 165 -7.21 18.55 -9.22
C HIS A 165 -6.71 17.39 -8.34
N PRO A 166 -7.52 16.32 -8.15
CA PRO A 166 -7.18 15.22 -7.26
C PRO A 166 -6.03 14.40 -7.84
N VAL A 167 -4.81 14.64 -7.36
CA VAL A 167 -3.59 14.04 -7.91
C VAL A 167 -3.63 12.52 -7.96
N GLY A 168 -4.36 11.84 -7.06
CA GLY A 168 -4.44 10.38 -7.03
C GLY A 168 -5.02 9.73 -8.29
N ILE A 169 -5.83 10.45 -9.07
CA ILE A 169 -6.52 9.87 -10.24
C ILE A 169 -5.56 9.38 -11.33
N VAL A 170 -4.41 10.02 -11.47
CA VAL A 170 -3.37 9.66 -12.45
C VAL A 170 -2.84 8.23 -12.25
N SER A 171 -2.96 7.67 -11.04
CA SER A 171 -2.57 6.29 -10.76
C SER A 171 -3.46 5.26 -11.47
N SER A 172 -4.63 5.69 -11.95
CA SER A 172 -5.56 4.88 -12.73
C SER A 172 -5.27 4.86 -14.24
N ASP A 173 -4.33 5.67 -14.72
CA ASP A 173 -3.99 5.75 -16.14
C ASP A 173 -3.12 4.54 -16.59
N LYS A 174 -2.90 4.44 -17.90
CA LYS A 174 -1.89 3.55 -18.51
C LYS A 174 -0.54 3.79 -17.85
N ARG A 175 0.22 2.71 -17.65
CA ARG A 175 1.38 2.75 -16.76
C ARG A 175 2.52 3.62 -17.27
N ASP A 176 2.76 3.64 -18.58
CA ASP A 176 3.77 4.54 -19.15
C ASP A 176 3.35 6.01 -19.05
N ARG A 177 2.06 6.31 -19.22
CA ARG A 177 1.53 7.67 -19.01
C ARG A 177 1.65 8.09 -17.54
N TRP A 178 1.34 7.18 -16.62
CA TRP A 178 1.56 7.44 -15.19
C TRP A 178 3.05 7.63 -14.88
N ALA A 179 3.94 6.84 -15.47
CA ALA A 179 5.39 7.01 -15.28
C ALA A 179 5.90 8.39 -15.72
N GLU A 180 5.42 8.91 -16.86
CA GLU A 180 5.74 10.28 -17.32
C GLU A 180 5.28 11.34 -16.32
N ILE A 181 4.03 11.27 -15.87
CA ILE A 181 3.46 12.26 -14.94
C ILE A 181 4.15 12.14 -13.57
N TYR A 182 4.44 10.93 -13.10
CA TYR A 182 5.14 10.68 -11.84
C TYR A 182 6.50 11.38 -11.82
N LEU A 183 7.29 11.26 -12.89
CA LEU A 183 8.58 11.94 -13.02
C LEU A 183 8.43 13.48 -13.03
N GLN A 184 7.40 14.01 -13.69
CA GLN A 184 7.13 15.45 -13.67
C GLN A 184 6.75 15.95 -12.28
N LEU A 185 5.96 15.16 -11.54
CA LEU A 185 5.59 15.47 -10.16
C LEU A 185 6.82 15.44 -9.25
N GLU A 186 7.62 14.37 -9.27
CA GLU A 186 8.86 14.29 -8.48
C GLU A 186 9.80 15.46 -8.77
N GLY A 187 10.03 15.78 -10.05
CA GLY A 187 10.90 16.89 -10.45
C GLY A 187 10.43 18.26 -9.93
N LYS A 188 9.12 18.53 -9.95
CA LYS A 188 8.55 19.78 -9.41
C LYS A 188 8.66 19.88 -7.89
N TYR A 189 8.50 18.78 -7.17
CA TYR A 189 8.67 18.77 -5.71
C TYR A 189 10.15 18.89 -5.31
N PHE A 190 11.09 18.36 -6.10
CA PHE A 190 12.53 18.51 -5.85
C PHE A 190 12.97 19.98 -5.91
N SER A 191 12.42 20.77 -6.85
CA SER A 191 12.69 22.22 -6.95
C SER A 191 12.10 23.05 -5.81
N LEU A 192 10.99 22.63 -5.20
CA LEU A 192 10.40 23.32 -4.03
C LEU A 192 11.19 23.06 -2.75
N PHE A 193 11.74 21.84 -2.58
CA PHE A 193 12.59 21.51 -1.43
C PHE A 193 13.95 22.25 -1.40
N ILE A 194 14.47 22.69 -2.56
CA ILE A 194 15.71 23.48 -2.63
C ILE A 194 15.47 24.96 -2.33
N GLN A 195 14.23 25.45 -2.42
CA GLN A 195 13.89 26.84 -2.11
C GLN A 195 13.52 27.08 -0.63
N GLU A 196 13.37 26.01 0.16
CA GLU A 196 13.08 26.07 1.60
C GLU A 196 14.26 25.59 2.49
N GLN A 197 15.48 25.52 1.94
CA GLN A 197 16.74 25.42 2.71
C GLN A 197 17.56 26.70 2.53
#